data_AF-A0A7K4C029-F1
#
_entry.id   AF-A0A7K4C029-F1
#
_cell.length_a   1.000
_cell.length_b   1.000
_cell.length_c   1.000
_cell.angle_alpha   90.00
_cell.angle_beta   90.00
_cell.angle_gamma   90.00
#
_symmetry.space_group_name_H-M   'P 1'
#
loop_
_entity.id
_entity.type
_entity.pdbx_description
1 polymer ?
#
loop_
_entity_poly.entity_id
_entity_poly.type
_entity_poly.pdbx_seq_one_letter_code
_entity_poly.pdbx_strand_id
1 'polypeptide(L)'
;MDFFVLTNLFPIILFFGELFGDLTFILKIFVLMAIFSYVMNHVGKGALGIFIFALISWLVIFDYFAIFGSIYILHILLTMGLISVIIDFMFITPGPAPKAPGMGEPVGSGKDFTTRLGGPPLLR
;
A
#
# COMPACT_ATOMS: atom_id res chain seq x y z
N MET A 1 -18.32 8.65 -39.27
CA MET A 1 -18.15 9.13 -37.88
C MET A 1 -18.09 10.65 -37.94
N ASP A 2 -18.94 11.34 -37.20
CA ASP A 2 -19.06 12.80 -37.31
C ASP A 2 -17.78 13.49 -36.82
N PHE A 3 -17.40 14.58 -37.49
CA PHE A 3 -16.24 15.41 -37.14
C PHE A 3 -16.29 15.82 -35.65
N PHE A 4 -17.47 16.09 -35.10
CA PHE A 4 -17.68 16.39 -33.68
C PHE A 4 -17.30 15.23 -32.74
N VAL A 5 -17.54 13.99 -33.14
CA VAL A 5 -17.19 12.80 -32.36
C VAL A 5 -15.67 12.65 -32.30
N LEU A 6 -14.98 12.80 -33.43
CA LEU A 6 -13.52 12.72 -33.50
C LEU A 6 -12.84 13.82 -32.67
N THR A 7 -13.31 15.07 -32.75
CA THR A 7 -12.70 16.20 -32.02
C THR A 7 -12.83 16.06 -30.49
N ASN A 8 -13.89 15.42 -29.99
CA ASN A 8 -14.08 15.21 -28.56
C ASN A 8 -13.48 13.89 -28.05
N LEU A 9 -13.49 12.81 -28.83
CA LEU A 9 -12.91 11.53 -28.42
C LEU A 9 -11.40 11.49 -28.55
N PHE A 10 -10.81 12.17 -29.52
CA PHE A 10 -9.35 12.17 -29.72
C PHE A 10 -8.57 12.63 -28.48
N PRO A 11 -8.87 13.77 -27.83
CA PRO A 11 -8.16 14.17 -26.61
C PRO A 11 -8.40 13.21 -25.43
N ILE A 12 -9.58 12.59 -25.34
CA ILE A 12 -9.88 11.58 -24.31
C ILE A 12 -9.03 10.33 -24.51
N ILE A 13 -8.92 9.85 -25.76
CA ILE A 13 -8.10 8.67 -26.10
C ILE A 13 -6.63 8.94 -25.83
N LEU A 14 -6.13 10.14 -26.16
CA LEU A 14 -4.75 10.54 -25.85
C LEU A 14 -4.51 10.58 -24.33
N PHE A 15 -5.42 11.18 -23.57
CA PHE A 15 -5.32 11.24 -22.12
C PHE A 15 -5.26 9.86 -21.47
N PHE A 16 -6.17 8.95 -21.87
CA PHE A 16 -6.12 7.57 -21.35
C PHE A 16 -4.86 6.85 -21.79
N GLY A 17 -4.40 7.04 -23.03
CA GLY A 17 -3.15 6.47 -23.53
C GLY A 17 -1.93 6.89 -22.69
N GLU A 18 -1.82 8.18 -22.38
CA GLU A 18 -0.79 8.73 -21.50
C GLU A 18 -0.89 8.15 -20.09
N LEU A 19 -2.11 8.13 -19.51
CA LEU A 19 -2.35 7.59 -18.17
C LEU A 19 -2.01 6.10 -18.06
N PHE A 20 -2.32 5.29 -19.08
CA PHE A 20 -1.92 3.88 -19.12
C PHE A 20 -0.41 3.72 -19.28
N GLY A 21 0.24 4.61 -20.02
CA GLY A 21 1.71 4.67 -20.11
C GLY A 21 2.35 4.94 -18.75
N ASP A 22 1.84 5.94 -18.03
CA ASP A 22 2.32 6.31 -16.70
C ASP A 22 2.12 5.20 -15.67
N LEU A 23 0.93 4.58 -15.65
CA LEU A 23 0.64 3.44 -14.78
C LEU A 23 1.56 2.25 -15.06
N THR A 24 1.80 1.94 -16.34
CA THR A 24 2.71 0.87 -16.75
C THR A 24 4.13 1.14 -16.28
N PHE A 25 4.59 2.39 -16.36
CA PHE A 25 5.91 2.79 -15.88
C PHE A 25 6.04 2.62 -14.36
N ILE A 26 5.05 3.08 -13.59
CA ILE A 26 5.02 2.90 -12.13
C ILE A 26 5.04 1.40 -11.76
N LEU A 27 4.27 0.58 -12.49
CA LEU A 27 4.21 -0.86 -12.25
C LEU A 27 5.58 -1.54 -12.47
N LYS A 28 6.33 -1.11 -13.50
CA LYS A 28 7.70 -1.59 -13.76
C LYS A 28 8.64 -1.29 -12.60
N ILE A 29 8.55 -0.08 -12.03
CA ILE A 29 9.35 0.31 -10.87
C ILE A 29 9.02 -0.59 -9.68
N PHE A 30 7.73 -0.84 -9.43
CA PHE A 30 7.30 -1.67 -8.31
C PHE A 30 7.80 -3.11 -8.43
N VAL A 31 7.70 -3.68 -9.63
CA VAL A 31 8.23 -5.02 -9.93
C VAL A 31 9.76 -5.05 -9.79
N LEU A 32 10.48 -4.03 -10.27
CA LEU A 32 11.93 -3.94 -10.11
C LEU A 32 12.32 -3.94 -8.62
N MET A 33 11.61 -3.17 -7.79
CA MET A 33 11.83 -3.12 -6.35
C MET A 33 11.52 -4.46 -5.67
N ALA A 34 10.48 -5.17 -6.13
CA ALA A 34 10.17 -6.51 -5.64
C ALA A 34 11.28 -7.52 -6.00
N ILE A 35 11.79 -7.50 -7.23
CA ILE A 35 12.91 -8.34 -7.67
C ILE A 35 14.16 -8.01 -6.86
N PHE A 36 14.47 -6.72 -6.69
CA PHE A 36 15.61 -6.27 -5.88
C PHE A 36 15.50 -6.79 -4.44
N SER A 37 14.36 -6.59 -3.80
CA SER A 37 14.10 -7.08 -2.44
C SER A 37 14.25 -8.61 -2.35
N TYR A 38 13.66 -9.35 -3.29
CA TYR A 38 13.77 -10.80 -3.34
C TYR A 38 15.23 -11.27 -3.44
N VAL A 39 15.99 -10.71 -4.39
CA VAL A 39 17.39 -11.11 -4.63
C VAL A 39 18.28 -10.73 -3.46
N MET A 40 18.15 -9.53 -2.92
CA MET A 40 18.97 -9.07 -1.79
C MET A 40 18.69 -9.88 -0.51
N ASN A 41 17.46 -10.36 -0.32
CA ASN A 41 17.09 -11.14 0.85
C ASN A 41 17.42 -12.64 0.73
N HIS A 42 17.44 -13.21 -0.48
CA HIS A 42 17.64 -14.66 -0.66
C HIS A 42 19.04 -15.02 -1.18
N VAL A 43 19.59 -14.21 -2.08
CA VAL A 43 20.91 -14.46 -2.70
C VAL A 43 22.01 -13.69 -1.95
N GLY A 44 21.66 -12.53 -1.39
CA GLY A 44 22.57 -11.66 -0.67
C GLY A 44 23.20 -10.58 -1.55
N LYS A 45 24.02 -9.73 -0.92
CA LYS A 45 24.55 -8.49 -1.51
C LYS A 45 25.86 -8.66 -2.31
N GLY A 46 26.28 -9.89 -2.58
CA GLY A 46 27.51 -10.19 -3.31
C GLY A 46 27.38 -9.94 -4.82
N ALA A 47 28.51 -10.00 -5.54
CA ALA A 47 28.54 -9.82 -7.00
C ALA A 47 27.59 -10.76 -7.76
N LEU A 48 27.42 -11.98 -7.26
CA LEU A 48 26.46 -12.96 -7.79
C LEU A 48 25.01 -12.48 -7.67
N GLY A 49 24.65 -11.85 -6.54
CA GLY A 49 23.33 -11.29 -6.32
C GLY A 49 23.02 -10.14 -7.28
N ILE A 50 24.00 -9.28 -7.54
CA ILE A 50 23.84 -8.18 -8.51
C ILE A 50 23.65 -8.73 -9.93
N PHE A 51 24.42 -9.76 -10.31
CA PHE A 51 24.27 -10.40 -11.63
C PHE A 51 22.89 -11.06 -11.80
N ILE A 52 22.44 -11.80 -10.79
CA ILE A 52 21.12 -12.45 -10.80
C ILE A 52 20.00 -11.41 -10.83
N PHE A 53 20.12 -10.32 -10.05
CA PHE A 53 19.20 -9.20 -10.10
C PHE A 53 19.11 -8.59 -11.51
N ALA A 54 20.24 -8.33 -12.15
CA ALA A 54 20.27 -7.78 -13.51
C ALA A 54 19.62 -8.72 -14.54
N LEU A 55 19.93 -10.02 -14.47
CA LEU A 55 19.38 -11.03 -15.36
C LEU A 55 17.86 -11.16 -15.23
N ILE A 56 17.37 -11.29 -14.00
CA ILE A 56 15.92 -11.43 -13.72
C ILE A 56 15.20 -10.14 -14.08
N SER A 57 15.74 -8.97 -13.72
CA SER A 57 15.12 -7.69 -14.05
C SER A 57 15.03 -7.49 -15.56
N TRP A 58 16.05 -7.88 -16.32
CA TRP A 58 16.03 -7.80 -17.77
C TRP A 58 14.92 -8.67 -18.37
N LEU A 59 14.85 -9.95 -17.99
CA LEU A 59 13.82 -10.87 -18.49
C LEU A 59 12.41 -10.38 -18.16
N VAL A 60 12.18 -9.96 -16.92
CA VAL A 60 10.84 -9.57 -16.48
C VAL A 60 10.38 -8.24 -17.09
N ILE A 61 11.26 -7.25 -17.25
CA ILE A 61 10.88 -5.91 -17.74
C ILE A 61 10.77 -5.82 -19.26
N PHE A 62 11.63 -6.54 -19.98
CA PHE A 62 11.69 -6.43 -21.44
C PHE A 62 10.94 -7.53 -22.18
N ASP A 63 10.98 -8.75 -21.66
CA ASP A 63 10.45 -9.93 -22.38
C ASP A 63 9.06 -10.32 -21.85
N TYR A 64 8.94 -10.50 -20.53
CA TYR A 64 7.71 -11.02 -19.93
C TYR A 64 6.71 -9.95 -19.49
N PHE A 65 7.06 -8.65 -19.56
CA PHE A 65 6.23 -7.60 -18.96
C PHE A 65 4.82 -7.52 -19.56
N ALA A 66 4.66 -7.81 -20.85
CA ALA A 66 3.34 -7.82 -21.50
C ALA A 66 2.36 -8.83 -20.87
N ILE A 67 2.88 -9.97 -20.38
CA ILE A 67 2.08 -11.03 -19.75
C ILE A 67 2.05 -10.81 -18.23
N PHE A 68 3.22 -10.58 -17.64
CA PHE A 68 3.39 -10.43 -16.20
C PHE A 68 2.72 -9.15 -15.66
N GLY A 69 2.77 -8.05 -16.41
CA GLY A 69 2.17 -6.78 -16.01
C GLY A 69 0.65 -6.90 -15.84
N SER A 70 -0.04 -7.55 -16.78
CA SER A 70 -1.49 -7.76 -16.70
C SER A 70 -1.89 -8.69 -15.54
N ILE A 71 -1.15 -9.79 -15.34
CA ILE A 71 -1.37 -10.71 -14.21
C ILE A 71 -1.10 -10.00 -12.87
N TYR A 72 -0.06 -9.18 -12.80
CA TYR A 72 0.30 -8.43 -11.59
C TYR A 72 -0.74 -7.37 -11.24
N ILE A 73 -1.32 -6.68 -12.22
CA ILE A 73 -2.44 -5.76 -12.02
C ILE A 73 -3.66 -6.52 -11.47
N LEU A 74 -4.02 -7.66 -12.07
CA LEU A 74 -5.09 -8.52 -11.57
C LEU A 74 -4.82 -8.98 -10.13
N HIS A 75 -3.59 -9.36 -9.82
CA HIS A 75 -3.18 -9.75 -8.49
C HIS A 75 -3.34 -8.59 -7.51
N ILE A 76 -2.81 -7.39 -7.80
CA ILE A 76 -2.96 -6.22 -6.92
C ILE A 76 -4.44 -5.88 -6.70
N LEU A 77 -5.26 -5.90 -7.75
CA LEU A 77 -6.71 -5.63 -7.63
C LEU A 77 -7.39 -6.66 -6.73
N LEU A 78 -7.05 -7.94 -6.88
CA LEU A 78 -7.55 -9.03 -6.03
C LEU A 78 -7.11 -8.84 -4.58
N THR A 79 -5.83 -8.55 -4.34
CA THR A 79 -5.28 -8.42 -2.99
C THR A 79 -5.80 -7.16 -2.29
N MET A 80 -5.93 -6.04 -3.00
CA MET A 80 -6.53 -4.81 -2.49
C MET A 80 -8.01 -5.01 -2.16
N GLY A 81 -8.78 -5.68 -3.03
CA GLY A 81 -10.17 -6.03 -2.75
C GLY A 81 -10.32 -7.02 -1.59
N LEU A 82 -9.40 -7.97 -1.45
CA LEU A 82 -9.39 -8.89 -0.31
C LEU A 82 -9.06 -8.14 1.00
N ILE A 83 -8.06 -7.26 0.99
CA ILE A 83 -7.68 -6.44 2.14
C ILE A 83 -8.84 -5.51 2.54
N SER A 84 -9.54 -4.89 1.59
CA SER A 84 -10.69 -4.04 1.91
C SER A 84 -11.81 -4.83 2.58
N VAL A 85 -12.10 -6.04 2.10
CA VAL A 85 -13.09 -6.94 2.72
C VAL A 85 -12.65 -7.35 4.14
N ILE A 86 -11.37 -7.69 4.34
CA ILE A 86 -10.84 -8.02 5.68
C ILE A 86 -10.98 -6.83 6.64
N ILE A 87 -10.61 -5.64 6.19
CA ILE A 87 -10.75 -4.39 6.96
C ILE A 87 -12.23 -4.18 7.33
N ASP A 88 -13.14 -4.32 6.37
CA ASP A 88 -14.58 -4.19 6.64
C ASP A 88 -15.05 -5.16 7.73
N PHE A 89 -14.62 -6.43 7.72
CA PHE A 89 -14.95 -7.38 8.80
C PHE A 89 -14.34 -6.99 10.16
N MET A 90 -13.13 -6.43 10.17
CA MET A 90 -12.44 -5.99 11.39
C MET A 90 -13.06 -4.73 11.99
N PHE A 91 -13.68 -3.85 11.19
CA PHE A 91 -14.27 -2.58 11.65
C PHE A 91 -15.82 -2.59 11.74
N ILE A 92 -16.53 -3.48 11.05
CA ILE A 92 -17.99 -3.69 11.17
C ILE A 92 -18.34 -4.53 12.40
N THR A 93 -17.35 -5.03 13.12
CA THR A 93 -17.53 -5.53 14.49
C THR A 93 -17.13 -4.46 15.52
N PRO A 94 -17.78 -3.28 15.65
CA PRO A 94 -17.76 -2.57 16.90
C PRO A 94 -18.71 -3.34 17.85
N GLY A 95 -18.30 -4.54 18.25
CA GLY A 95 -18.78 -5.05 19.52
C GLY A 95 -18.40 -3.97 20.54
N PRO A 96 -19.33 -3.44 21.35
CA PRO A 96 -18.98 -2.48 22.38
C PRO A 96 -17.83 -3.11 23.16
N ALA A 97 -16.65 -2.46 23.13
CA ALA A 97 -15.48 -2.94 23.84
C ALA A 97 -15.96 -3.40 25.21
N PRO A 98 -15.77 -4.67 25.59
CA PRO A 98 -16.19 -5.13 26.89
C PRO A 98 -15.54 -4.18 27.89
N LYS A 99 -16.36 -3.37 28.57
CA LYS A 99 -15.89 -2.59 29.71
C LYS A 99 -15.37 -3.66 30.66
N ALA A 100 -14.05 -3.87 30.67
CA ALA A 100 -13.42 -4.72 31.65
C ALA A 100 -13.91 -4.22 33.02
N PRO A 101 -14.49 -5.08 33.88
CA PRO A 101 -14.95 -4.64 35.19
C PRO A 101 -13.71 -4.16 35.96
N GLY A 102 -13.56 -2.84 36.06
CA GLY A 102 -12.37 -2.22 36.64
C GLY A 102 -11.65 -1.19 35.77
N MET A 103 -11.99 -1.02 34.49
CA MET A 103 -11.54 0.17 33.76
C MET A 103 -12.39 1.37 34.18
N GLY A 104 -11.79 2.21 35.02
CA GLY A 104 -12.28 3.55 35.32
C GLY A 104 -12.59 4.32 34.04
N GLU A 105 -13.46 5.31 34.18
CA GLU A 105 -13.95 6.18 33.11
C GLU A 105 -12.84 6.60 32.13
N PRO A 106 -13.16 6.73 30.82
CA PRO A 106 -12.18 7.15 29.82
C PRO A 106 -11.51 8.42 30.30
N VAL A 107 -10.17 8.42 30.26
CA VAL A 107 -9.30 9.44 30.84
C VAL A 107 -9.83 10.83 30.49
N GLY A 108 -10.60 11.41 31.42
CA GLY A 108 -11.09 12.77 31.32
C GLY A 108 -9.89 13.65 31.55
N SER A 109 -9.30 14.15 30.45
CA SER A 109 -8.01 14.85 30.33
C SER A 109 -7.72 15.96 31.37
N GLY A 110 -8.67 16.34 32.23
CA GLY A 110 -8.49 17.33 33.28
C GLY A 110 -8.32 16.77 34.71
N LYS A 111 -8.88 15.61 35.05
CA LYS A 111 -8.88 15.13 36.46
C LYS A 111 -7.54 14.50 36.87
N ASP A 112 -6.90 13.76 35.97
CA ASP A 112 -5.61 13.11 36.23
C ASP A 112 -4.46 14.11 36.46
N PHE A 113 -4.54 15.31 35.88
CA PHE A 113 -3.56 16.37 36.10
C PHE A 113 -3.67 16.98 37.50
N THR A 114 -4.90 17.19 37.98
CA THR A 114 -5.15 17.76 39.32
C THR A 114 -4.72 16.83 40.44
N THR A 115 -4.88 15.51 40.28
CA THR A 115 -4.49 14.52 41.29
C THR A 115 -2.97 14.36 41.40
N ARG A 116 -2.23 14.61 40.31
CA ARG A 116 -0.75 14.57 40.29
C ARG A 116 -0.11 15.87 40.80
N LEU A 117 -0.80 17.00 40.71
CA LEU A 117 -0.30 18.31 41.18
C LEU A 117 -0.77 18.66 42.60
N GLY A 118 -1.76 17.96 43.15
CA GLY A 118 -2.35 18.21 44.47
C GLY A 118 -1.87 17.29 45.61
N GLY A 119 -0.67 16.72 45.51
CA GLY A 119 -0.07 15.95 46.62
C GLY A 119 0.16 16.84 47.86
N PRO A 120 -0.08 16.35 49.09
CA PRO A 120 -0.11 17.17 50.30
C PRO A 120 1.24 17.88 50.56
N PRO A 121 1.22 19.09 51.15
CA PRO A 121 2.44 19.87 51.36
C PRO A 121 3.37 19.13 52.32
N LEU A 122 4.62 18.94 51.88
CA LEU A 122 5.72 18.48 52.71
C LEU A 122 5.94 19.47 53.86
N LEU A 123 5.47 19.16 55.06
CA LEU A 123 5.87 19.83 56.30
C LEU A 123 6.03 18.82 57.44
N ARG A 124 7.31 18.59 57.77
CA ARG A 124 7.90 18.06 59.01
C ARG A 124 7.61 16.63 59.40
#